data_AF-A0A265N9G4-F1
#
_entry.id   AF-A0A265N9G4-F1
#
_cell.length_a   1.000
_cell.length_b   1.000
_cell.length_c   1.000
_cell.angle_alpha   90.00
_cell.angle_beta   90.00
_cell.angle_gamma   90.00
#
_symmetry.space_group_name_H-M   'P 1'
#
loop_
_entity.id
_entity.type
_entity.pdbx_description
1 polymer ?
#
loop_
_entity_poly.entity_id
_entity_poly.type
_entity_poly.pdbx_seq_one_letter_code
_entity_poly.pdbx_strand_id
1 'polypeptide(L)'
;MQNEFSYTFKWWVVKETFFPWVITYVPFVYGAFLIGTIWIFYFTFGRFWLYLITNIVIDFLFAFPMNEWFEKLGLYKLVNYTNWNIFFTFIFMALVIYCYQLWQEKIFKNKNESG
;
A
#
# COMPACT_ATOMS: atom_id res chain seq x y z
N MET A 1 17.86 0.78 15.12
CA MET A 1 16.59 0.85 15.86
C MET A 1 15.57 0.03 15.08
N GLN A 2 15.61 -1.29 15.24
CA GLN A 2 14.59 -2.18 14.69
C GLN A 2 13.31 -1.88 15.44
N ASN A 3 12.30 -1.34 14.76
CA ASN A 3 11.04 -0.93 15.35
C ASN A 3 10.43 -2.10 16.15
N GLU A 4 10.12 -1.87 17.42
CA GLU A 4 9.74 -2.87 18.43
C GLU A 4 8.64 -3.85 17.95
N PHE A 5 7.77 -3.40 17.05
CA PHE A 5 6.70 -4.20 16.45
C PHE A 5 7.19 -5.38 15.59
N SER A 6 8.31 -5.26 14.89
CA SER A 6 8.83 -6.38 14.06
C SER A 6 9.37 -7.54 14.90
N TYR A 7 9.88 -7.25 16.09
CA TYR A 7 10.47 -8.25 16.98
C TYR A 7 9.42 -9.13 17.65
N THR A 8 8.29 -8.52 18.04
CA THR A 8 7.18 -9.22 18.71
C THR A 8 6.40 -10.14 17.76
N PHE A 9 6.17 -9.71 16.52
CA PHE A 9 5.28 -10.43 15.59
C PHE A 9 6.00 -11.30 14.55
N LYS A 10 7.32 -11.14 14.35
CA LYS A 10 8.16 -11.93 13.42
C LYS A 10 7.60 -12.05 12.00
N TRP A 11 6.90 -11.03 11.50
CA TRP A 11 6.28 -11.07 10.17
C TRP A 11 7.33 -11.12 9.04
N TRP A 12 8.48 -10.47 9.23
CA TRP A 12 9.63 -10.50 8.32
C TRP A 12 10.94 -10.40 9.11
N VAL A 13 12.00 -11.03 8.61
CA VAL A 13 13.36 -10.90 9.15
C VAL A 13 14.21 -10.16 8.13
N VAL A 14 14.73 -9.01 8.55
CA VAL A 14 15.71 -8.24 7.78
C VAL A 14 17.05 -8.96 7.91
N LYS A 15 17.62 -9.43 6.81
CA LYS A 15 19.03 -9.88 6.79
C LYS A 15 19.92 -8.64 6.78
N GLU A 16 21.00 -8.68 7.57
CA GLU A 16 22.04 -7.63 7.64
C GLU A 16 22.33 -7.05 6.25
N THR A 17 21.88 -5.82 6.02
CA THR A 17 22.15 -5.07 4.79
C THR A 17 23.33 -4.14 5.03
N PHE A 18 24.19 -3.97 4.01
CA PHE A 18 25.37 -3.08 4.04
C PHE A 18 25.05 -1.61 4.37
N PHE A 19 23.77 -1.21 4.31
CA PHE A 19 23.29 0.12 4.68
C PHE A 19 22.14 0.02 5.72
N PRO A 20 22.47 -0.15 7.01
CA PRO A 20 21.48 -0.35 8.09
C PRO A 20 20.51 0.83 8.27
N TRP A 21 20.86 2.01 7.73
CA TRP A 21 20.06 3.24 7.82
C TRP A 21 19.10 3.43 6.64
N VAL A 22 19.25 2.63 5.57
CA VAL A 22 18.50 2.76 4.31
C VAL A 22 17.43 1.66 4.18
N ILE A 23 16.97 1.11 5.29
CA ILE A 23 15.76 0.27 5.32
C ILE A 23 14.55 1.12 5.74
N THR A 24 14.49 2.33 5.21
CA THR A 24 13.50 2.89 4.26
C THR A 24 12.13 2.22 4.11
N TYR A 25 11.52 1.64 5.15
CA TYR A 25 10.08 1.31 5.07
C TYR A 25 9.24 2.59 4.91
N VAL A 26 9.64 3.66 5.59
CA VAL A 26 8.91 4.93 5.60
C VAL A 26 8.94 5.61 4.21
N PRO A 27 10.08 5.88 3.56
CA PRO A 27 10.07 6.53 2.24
C PRO A 27 9.51 5.66 1.12
N PHE A 28 9.56 4.33 1.23
CA PHE A 28 8.91 3.45 0.26
C PHE A 28 7.37 3.51 0.38
N VAL A 29 6.85 3.39 1.60
CA VAL A 29 5.40 3.43 1.89
C VAL A 29 4.82 4.83 1.68
N TYR A 30 5.45 5.86 2.25
CA TYR A 30 4.96 7.24 2.17
C TYR A 30 5.41 7.98 0.90
N GLY A 31 6.35 7.42 0.13
CA GLY A 31 6.76 7.93 -1.17
C GLY A 31 6.06 7.18 -2.28
N ALA A 32 6.72 6.14 -2.80
CA ALA A 32 6.30 5.45 -4.02
C ALA A 32 4.87 4.87 -3.92
N PHE A 33 4.53 4.21 -2.83
CA PHE A 33 3.21 3.61 -2.66
C PHE A 33 2.12 4.68 -2.54
N LEU A 34 2.30 5.67 -1.65
CA LEU A 34 1.35 6.76 -1.47
C LEU A 34 1.12 7.56 -2.77
N ILE A 35 2.19 7.90 -3.49
CA ILE A 35 2.10 8.62 -4.77
C ILE A 35 1.35 7.76 -5.80
N GLY A 36 1.67 6.46 -5.89
CA GLY A 36 0.99 5.53 -6.78
C GLY A 36 -0.50 5.45 -6.51
N THR A 37 -0.89 5.30 -5.24
CA THR A 37 -2.29 5.26 -4.82
C THR A 37 -3.02 6.56 -5.18
N ILE A 38 -2.42 7.73 -4.95
CA ILE A 38 -3.01 9.02 -5.33
C ILE A 38 -3.18 9.15 -6.85
N TRP A 39 -2.21 8.69 -7.64
CA TRP A 39 -2.30 8.74 -9.10
C TRP A 39 -3.40 7.85 -9.64
N ILE A 40 -3.46 6.59 -9.19
CA ILE A 40 -4.54 5.66 -9.56
C ILE A 40 -5.87 6.28 -9.20
N PHE A 41 -5.98 6.82 -7.98
CA PHE A 41 -7.16 7.50 -7.51
C PHE A 41 -7.55 8.65 -8.45
N TYR A 42 -6.63 9.59 -8.69
CA TYR A 42 -6.86 10.75 -9.54
C TYR A 42 -7.37 10.39 -10.95
N PHE A 43 -6.79 9.36 -11.58
CA PHE A 43 -7.18 8.97 -12.94
C PHE A 43 -8.45 8.12 -13.05
N THR A 44 -8.87 7.47 -11.96
CA THR A 44 -9.97 6.49 -12.00
C THR A 44 -11.16 6.88 -11.13
N PHE A 45 -11.05 7.98 -10.38
CA PHE A 45 -12.08 8.45 -9.48
C PHE A 45 -13.40 8.79 -10.22
N GLY A 46 -14.53 8.50 -9.57
CA GLY A 46 -15.86 8.57 -10.19
C GLY A 46 -16.26 7.33 -11.01
N ARG A 47 -15.33 6.42 -11.32
CA ARG A 47 -15.59 5.15 -12.02
C ARG A 47 -15.16 3.97 -11.16
N PHE A 48 -16.04 3.54 -10.24
CA PHE A 48 -15.74 2.49 -9.25
C PHE A 48 -15.06 1.24 -9.83
N TRP A 49 -15.60 0.67 -10.91
CA TRP A 49 -15.06 -0.55 -11.51
C TRP A 49 -13.67 -0.34 -12.14
N LEU A 50 -13.44 0.83 -12.75
CA LEU A 50 -12.13 1.17 -13.31
C LEU A 50 -11.10 1.33 -12.19
N TYR A 51 -11.46 2.01 -11.10
CA TYR A 51 -10.64 2.14 -9.91
C TYR A 51 -10.30 0.78 -9.31
N LEU A 52 -11.30 -0.07 -9.11
CA LEU A 52 -11.12 -1.37 -8.47
C LEU A 52 -10.23 -2.31 -9.31
N ILE A 53 -10.49 -2.42 -10.62
CA ILE A 53 -9.68 -3.26 -11.50
C ILE A 53 -8.23 -2.75 -11.57
N THR A 54 -8.05 -1.42 -11.66
CA THR A 54 -6.71 -0.82 -11.71
C THR A 54 -5.91 -1.10 -10.43
N ASN A 55 -6.54 -0.95 -9.26
CA ASN A 55 -5.90 -1.30 -7.98
C ASN A 55 -5.59 -2.80 -7.91
N ILE A 56 -6.52 -3.68 -8.26
CA ILE A 56 -6.28 -5.13 -8.24
C ILE A 56 -5.06 -5.50 -9.10
N VAL A 57 -4.95 -4.96 -10.31
CA VAL A 57 -3.82 -5.25 -11.21
C VAL A 57 -2.51 -4.74 -10.63
N ILE A 58 -2.49 -3.50 -10.13
CA ILE A 58 -1.28 -2.88 -9.59
C ILE A 58 -0.85 -3.54 -8.27
N ASP A 59 -1.78 -3.77 -7.36
CA ASP A 59 -1.54 -4.47 -6.09
C ASP A 59 -1.03 -5.89 -6.32
N PHE A 60 -1.53 -6.58 -7.35
CA PHE A 60 -1.03 -7.90 -7.73
C PHE A 60 0.44 -7.81 -8.20
N LEU A 61 0.77 -6.83 -9.04
CA LEU A 61 2.16 -6.60 -9.46
C LEU A 61 3.07 -6.21 -8.29
N PHE A 62 2.56 -5.48 -7.29
CA PHE A 62 3.36 -5.15 -6.11
C PHE A 62 3.53 -6.35 -5.17
N ALA A 63 2.46 -7.09 -4.89
CA ALA A 63 2.47 -8.16 -3.90
C ALA A 63 3.28 -9.40 -4.34
N PHE A 64 3.37 -9.66 -5.65
CA PHE A 64 4.04 -10.85 -6.19
C PHE A 64 5.40 -10.52 -6.83
N PRO A 65 5.50 -9.98 -8.07
CA PRO A 65 6.80 -9.88 -8.75
C PRO A 65 7.75 -8.88 -8.06
N MET A 66 7.24 -7.74 -7.58
CA MET A 66 8.06 -6.75 -6.89
C MET A 66 8.57 -7.28 -5.55
N ASN A 67 7.70 -7.95 -4.80
CA ASN A 67 8.03 -8.56 -3.52
C ASN A 67 9.07 -9.69 -3.67
N GLU A 68 8.88 -10.61 -4.62
CA GLU A 68 9.87 -11.65 -4.95
C GLU A 68 11.21 -11.04 -5.38
N TRP A 69 11.20 -9.93 -6.10
CA TRP A 69 12.42 -9.24 -6.50
C TRP A 69 13.18 -8.69 -5.29
N PHE A 70 12.49 -8.09 -4.33
CA PHE A 70 13.11 -7.61 -3.09
C PHE A 70 13.64 -8.75 -2.20
N GLU A 71 12.94 -9.88 -2.14
CA GLU A 71 13.45 -11.07 -1.44
C GLU A 71 14.72 -11.62 -2.10
N LYS A 72 14.75 -11.67 -3.44
CA LYS A 72 15.93 -12.10 -4.22
C LYS A 72 17.12 -11.16 -4.03
N LEU A 73 16.87 -9.85 -3.89
CA LEU A 73 17.88 -8.85 -3.56
C LEU A 73 18.37 -8.95 -2.10
N GLY A 74 17.76 -9.80 -1.27
CA GLY A 74 18.16 -10.05 0.11
C GLY A 74 17.77 -8.94 1.08
N LEU A 75 16.88 -8.03 0.68
CA LEU A 75 16.48 -6.87 1.50
C LEU A 75 15.62 -7.28 2.70
N TYR A 76 14.78 -8.30 2.54
CA TYR A 76 14.03 -8.94 3.61
C TYR A 76 13.68 -10.38 3.22
N LYS A 77 13.27 -11.18 4.20
CA LYS A 77 12.64 -12.49 3.98
C LYS A 77 11.32 -12.53 4.75
N LEU A 78 10.23 -12.84 4.06
CA LEU A 78 8.94 -13.12 4.66
C LEU A 78 9.04 -14.44 5.44
N VAL A 79 8.72 -14.40 6.73
CA VAL A 79 8.80 -15.59 7.61
C VAL A 79 7.41 -16.07 7.99
N ASN A 80 6.48 -15.15 8.27
CA ASN A 80 5.14 -15.48 8.75
C ASN A 80 4.02 -14.72 8.01
N TYR A 81 4.36 -14.01 6.93
CA TYR A 81 3.43 -13.18 6.17
C TYR A 81 3.50 -13.61 4.70
N THR A 82 2.35 -13.84 4.05
CA THR A 82 2.31 -14.31 2.66
C THR A 82 2.05 -13.15 1.70
N ASN A 83 2.47 -13.31 0.45
CA ASN A 83 2.18 -12.34 -0.63
C ASN A 83 0.67 -12.09 -0.77
N TRP A 84 -0.15 -13.11 -0.55
CA TRP A 84 -1.61 -13.00 -0.50
C TRP A 84 -2.10 -12.07 0.63
N ASN A 85 -1.52 -12.13 1.82
CA ASN A 85 -1.90 -11.23 2.92
C ASN A 85 -1.58 -9.77 2.57
N ILE A 86 -0.44 -9.52 1.92
CA ILE A 86 -0.06 -8.18 1.42
C ILE A 86 -1.10 -7.69 0.41
N PHE A 87 -1.40 -8.53 -0.58
CA PHE A 87 -2.36 -8.23 -1.64
C PHE A 87 -3.76 -7.89 -1.09
N PHE A 88 -4.30 -8.73 -0.20
CA PHE A 88 -5.61 -8.47 0.41
C PHE A 88 -5.61 -7.21 1.28
N THR A 89 -4.49 -6.91 1.95
CA THR A 89 -4.34 -5.69 2.74
C THR A 89 -4.40 -4.45 1.84
N PHE A 90 -3.74 -4.47 0.68
CA PHE A 90 -3.77 -3.36 -0.26
C PHE A 90 -5.15 -3.16 -0.89
N ILE A 91 -5.82 -4.25 -1.32
CA ILE A 91 -7.20 -4.17 -1.82
C ILE A 91 -8.14 -3.60 -0.76
N PHE A 92 -8.04 -4.09 0.48
CA PHE A 92 -8.85 -3.58 1.58
C PHE A 92 -8.63 -2.07 1.79
N MET A 93 -7.37 -1.64 1.77
CA MET A 93 -7.03 -0.23 1.90
C MET A 93 -7.57 0.60 0.72
N ALA A 94 -7.48 0.09 -0.51
CA ALA A 94 -8.05 0.75 -1.69
C ALA A 94 -9.57 0.94 -1.56
N LEU A 95 -10.29 -0.04 -1.03
CA LEU A 95 -11.73 0.08 -0.75
C LEU A 95 -12.02 1.15 0.31
N VAL A 96 -11.25 1.17 1.40
CA VAL A 96 -11.38 2.18 2.48
C VAL A 96 -11.17 3.58 1.93
N ILE A 97 -10.14 3.79 1.11
CA ILE A 97 -9.84 5.10 0.48
C ILE A 97 -10.99 5.55 -0.43
N TYR A 98 -11.53 4.65 -1.24
CA TYR A 98 -12.65 4.98 -2.13
C TYR A 98 -13.92 5.37 -1.35
N CYS A 99 -14.27 4.60 -0.31
CA CYS A 99 -15.39 4.89 0.58
C CYS A 99 -15.19 6.24 1.31
N TYR A 100 -13.97 6.51 1.77
CA TYR A 100 -13.64 7.78 2.42
C TYR A 100 -13.84 8.97 1.48
N GLN A 101 -13.41 8.87 0.22
CA GLN A 101 -13.60 9.95 -0.73
C GLN A 101 -15.09 10.16 -1.07
N LEU A 102 -15.87 9.10 -1.27
CA LEU A 102 -17.32 9.23 -1.49
C LEU A 102 -18.00 9.97 -0.33
N TRP A 103 -17.57 9.71 0.90
CA TRP A 103 -18.05 10.41 2.08
C TRP A 103 -17.67 11.89 2.07
N GLN A 104 -16.41 12.22 1.73
CA GLN A 104 -15.95 13.61 1.58
C GLN A 104 -16.75 14.37 0.52
N GLU A 105 -16.92 13.79 -0.68
CA GLU A 105 -17.70 14.44 -1.75
C GLU A 105 -19.13 14.76 -1.32
N LYS A 106 -19.79 13.84 -0.61
CA LYS A 106 -21.13 14.06 -0.09
C LYS A 106 -21.19 15.25 0.88
N ILE A 107 -20.19 15.38 1.75
CA ILE A 107 -20.09 16.51 2.69
C ILE A 107 -19.86 17.83 1.95
N PHE A 108 -18.91 17.87 1.02
CA PHE A 108 -18.60 19.09 0.27
C PHE A 108 -19.75 19.52 -0.66
N LYS A 109 -20.45 18.58 -1.29
CA LYS A 109 -21.62 18.87 -2.12
C LYS A 109 -22.76 19.49 -1.30
N ASN A 110 -23.08 18.90 -0.15
CA ASN A 110 -24.13 19.43 0.75
C ASN A 110 -23.82 20.86 1.23
N LYS A 111 -22.54 21.20 1.43
CA LYS A 111 -22.12 22.54 1.85
C LYS A 111 -22.33 23.61 0.76
N ASN A 112 -22.13 23.25 -0.50
CA ASN A 112 -22.29 24.17 -1.63
C ASN A 112 -23.76 24.38 -2.01
N GLU A 113 -24.65 23.46 -1.66
CA GLU A 113 -26.10 23.59 -1.89
C GLU A 113 -26.84 24.35 -0.78
N SER A 114 -26.15 24.68 0.32
CA SER A 114 -26.72 25.34 1.51
C SER A 114 -26.19 26.76 1.78
N GLY A 115 -25.38 27.33 0.87
CA GLY A 115 -24.92 28.72 0.90
C GLY A 115 -25.38 29.48 -0.33
#